data_AF-A0AAV0Y1V6-F1
#
_entry.id   AF-A0AAV0Y1V6-F1
#
_cell.length_a   1.000
_cell.length_b   1.000
_cell.length_c   1.000
_cell.angle_alpha   90.00
_cell.angle_beta   90.00
_cell.angle_gamma   90.00
#
_symmetry.space_group_name_H-M   'P 1'
#
loop_
_entity.id
_entity.type
_entity.pdbx_description
1 polymer ?
#
loop_
_entity_poly.entity_id
_entity_poly.type
_entity_poly.pdbx_seq_one_letter_code
_entity_poly.pdbx_strand_id
1 'polypeptide(L)'
;MTDYEIGLQNALRNTYPQAQITGCFFHFVQSLQKKINTLGYSRYVKQNANAKMCLRMTSVLPLLPKEQIREGFEQIKIYARNNGALLPRFFTYFSSFWLRENVLENLSVFGQYRRTNNNIESFHSNLKQTFQVNHPNLWIVLEHLHKTSMKYHIVINQLACGNQVTRSVKMKYILNSLRIKNSSLKLRAGTITISEFLLQCSHSTNGYLTRELNWTGNDNLPIIPEIIAEPLGNPVNFGIVAEPDILIEPRERENIGPEWREEDFILPEDLDSVQNMIVAIEERRLADERQNIPYAPVPDVLPQAADENMCVVCLVCERQNALIPCGHQVLCLLCSVTINPKKCPMCNSYFTATLRVYSN
;
A
#
# COMPACT_ATOMS: atom_id res chain seq x y z
N MET A 1 6.76 -4.80 13.72
CA MET A 1 5.77 -3.93 13.06
C MET A 1 4.58 -3.74 13.97
N THR A 2 4.11 -2.52 14.17
CA THR A 2 2.94 -2.22 15.02
C THR A 2 2.06 -1.15 14.38
N ASP A 3 0.90 -0.87 14.96
CA ASP A 3 0.21 0.39 14.71
C ASP A 3 1.00 1.60 15.25
N TYR A 4 0.39 2.78 15.18
CA TYR A 4 0.97 4.05 15.63
C TYR A 4 0.52 4.43 17.05
N GLU A 5 0.19 3.44 17.89
CA GLU A 5 -0.09 3.69 19.30
C GLU A 5 1.21 4.03 20.05
N ILE A 6 1.26 5.23 20.64
CA ILE A 6 2.46 5.75 21.32
C ILE A 6 2.83 4.86 22.52
N GLY A 7 1.84 4.41 23.30
CA GLY A 7 2.06 3.55 24.47
C GLY A 7 2.74 2.22 24.10
N LEU A 8 2.19 1.53 23.10
CA LEU A 8 2.74 0.28 22.59
C LEU A 8 4.16 0.46 22.03
N GLN A 9 4.38 1.48 21.20
CA GLN A 9 5.71 1.74 20.62
C GLN A 9 6.75 2.03 21.71
N ASN A 10 6.38 2.81 22.74
CA ASN A 10 7.29 3.12 23.85
C ASN A 10 7.61 1.87 24.67
N ALA A 11 6.60 1.04 24.98
CA ALA A 11 6.80 -0.23 25.70
C ALA A 11 7.74 -1.17 24.92
N LEU A 12 7.58 -1.26 23.60
CA LEU A 12 8.44 -2.08 22.75
C LEU A 12 9.87 -1.54 22.67
N ARG A 13 10.08 -0.23 22.56
CA ARG A 13 11.44 0.36 22.56
C ARG A 13 12.17 0.08 23.88
N ASN A 14 11.44 0.17 24.99
CA ASN A 14 12.01 -0.06 26.32
C ASN A 14 12.34 -1.54 26.55
N THR A 15 11.47 -2.44 26.08
CA THR A 15 11.63 -3.90 26.29
C THR A 15 12.63 -4.51 25.31
N TYR A 16 12.64 -4.02 24.07
CA TYR A 16 13.46 -4.54 22.97
C TYR A 16 14.25 -3.41 22.30
N PRO A 17 15.24 -2.82 22.97
CA PRO A 17 15.97 -1.65 22.46
C PRO A 17 16.78 -1.92 21.18
N GLN A 18 17.11 -3.19 20.91
CA GLN A 18 17.80 -3.61 19.70
C GLN A 18 16.85 -3.91 18.52
N ALA A 19 15.53 -3.95 18.77
CA ALA A 19 14.56 -4.24 17.73
C ALA A 19 14.25 -2.98 16.91
N GLN A 20 14.31 -3.11 15.58
CA GLN A 20 13.83 -2.06 14.69
C GLN A 20 12.29 -2.05 14.70
N ILE A 21 11.71 -0.96 15.19
CA ILE A 21 10.26 -0.76 15.16
C ILE A 21 9.88 -0.08 13.86
N THR A 22 8.80 -0.56 13.24
CA THR A 22 8.26 0.01 12.01
C THR A 22 6.74 0.05 12.13
N GLY A 23 6.16 1.15 11.69
CA GLY A 23 4.72 1.33 11.65
C GLY A 23 4.07 0.49 10.54
N CYS A 24 2.82 0.12 10.75
CA CYS A 24 2.02 -0.61 9.79
C CYS A 24 1.54 0.34 8.69
N PHE A 25 1.85 0.01 7.43
CA PHE A 25 1.45 0.78 6.25
C PHE A 25 -0.08 0.93 6.16
N PHE A 26 -0.84 -0.12 6.48
CA PHE A 26 -2.29 -0.06 6.46
C PHE A 26 -2.85 0.96 7.48
N HIS A 27 -2.38 0.90 8.72
CA HIS A 27 -2.79 1.82 9.77
C HIS A 27 -2.42 3.27 9.46
N PHE A 28 -1.28 3.49 8.79
CA PHE A 28 -0.93 4.80 8.25
C PHE A 28 -1.98 5.31 7.25
N VAL A 29 -2.30 4.52 6.21
CA VAL A 29 -3.28 4.92 5.19
C VAL A 29 -4.66 5.15 5.82
N GLN A 30 -5.07 4.30 6.76
CA GLN A 30 -6.32 4.48 7.51
C GLN A 30 -6.32 5.79 8.30
N SER A 31 -5.21 6.16 8.92
CA SER A 31 -5.08 7.41 9.69
C SER A 31 -5.20 8.65 8.81
N LEU A 32 -4.64 8.62 7.59
CA LEU A 32 -4.81 9.70 6.62
C LEU A 32 -6.28 9.86 6.22
N GLN A 33 -6.97 8.75 5.92
CA GLN A 33 -8.38 8.78 5.56
C GLN A 33 -9.25 9.32 6.69
N LYS A 34 -9.05 8.83 7.92
CA LYS A 34 -9.73 9.35 9.12
C LYS A 34 -9.51 10.85 9.25
N LYS A 35 -8.29 11.33 9.05
CA LYS A 35 -7.98 12.76 9.13
C LYS A 35 -8.65 13.57 8.02
N ILE A 36 -8.67 13.09 6.78
CA ILE A 36 -9.39 13.73 5.67
C ILE A 36 -10.87 13.92 6.02
N ASN A 37 -11.48 12.91 6.63
CA ASN A 37 -12.87 12.98 7.09
C ASN A 37 -13.03 14.01 8.23
N THR A 38 -12.19 13.97 9.26
CA THR A 38 -12.23 14.92 10.38
C THR A 38 -12.02 16.37 9.93
N LEU A 39 -11.21 16.60 8.90
CA LEU A 39 -10.96 17.93 8.35
C LEU A 39 -12.05 18.41 7.38
N GLY A 40 -13.05 17.58 7.06
CA GLY A 40 -14.14 17.94 6.14
C GLY A 40 -13.77 17.85 4.65
N TYR A 41 -12.64 17.25 4.29
CA TYR A 41 -12.17 17.18 2.90
C TYR A 41 -12.78 16.03 2.09
N SER A 42 -13.60 15.15 2.67
CA SER A 42 -14.09 13.93 1.99
C SER A 42 -14.80 14.23 0.67
N ARG A 43 -15.75 15.18 0.67
CA ARG A 43 -16.49 15.60 -0.54
C ARG A 43 -15.56 16.20 -1.58
N TYR A 44 -14.66 17.10 -1.16
CA TYR A 44 -13.69 17.75 -2.02
C TYR A 44 -12.76 16.74 -2.70
N VAL A 45 -12.17 15.82 -1.94
CA VAL A 45 -11.30 14.75 -2.44
C VAL A 45 -12.04 13.80 -3.38
N LYS A 46 -13.34 13.59 -3.16
CA LYS A 46 -14.17 12.73 -4.01
C LYS A 46 -14.46 13.37 -5.37
N GLN A 47 -14.66 14.69 -5.41
CA GLN A 47 -15.03 15.45 -6.60
C GLN A 47 -13.82 15.98 -7.39
N ASN A 48 -12.70 16.25 -6.72
CA ASN A 48 -11.50 16.80 -7.34
C ASN A 48 -10.42 15.71 -7.51
N ALA A 49 -10.15 15.33 -8.76
CA ALA A 49 -9.17 14.30 -9.10
C ALA A 49 -7.73 14.64 -8.63
N ASN A 50 -7.36 15.93 -8.63
CA ASN A 50 -6.04 16.37 -8.20
C ASN A 50 -5.89 16.31 -6.67
N ALA A 51 -6.93 16.68 -5.93
CA ALA A 51 -6.97 16.48 -4.47
C ALA A 51 -6.93 14.99 -4.10
N LYS A 52 -7.65 14.15 -4.86
CA LYS A 52 -7.55 12.68 -4.74
C LYS A 52 -6.15 12.18 -5.01
N MET A 53 -5.48 12.70 -6.04
CA MET A 53 -4.10 12.34 -6.33
C MET A 53 -3.14 12.75 -5.21
N CYS A 54 -3.29 13.96 -4.65
CA CYS A 54 -2.49 14.41 -3.50
C CYS A 54 -2.61 13.44 -2.31
N LEU A 55 -3.83 13.02 -1.96
CA LEU A 55 -4.06 12.03 -0.90
C LEU A 55 -3.38 10.69 -1.23
N ARG A 56 -3.48 10.25 -2.50
CA ARG A 56 -2.90 8.97 -2.93
C ARG A 56 -1.38 9.00 -2.93
N MET A 57 -0.75 10.08 -3.40
CA MET A 57 0.70 10.28 -3.29
C MET A 57 1.13 10.33 -1.82
N THR A 58 0.37 11.03 -0.96
CA THR A 58 0.65 11.07 0.49
C THR A 58 0.57 9.67 1.11
N SER A 59 -0.39 8.85 0.68
CA SER A 59 -0.58 7.48 1.18
C SER A 59 0.56 6.51 0.84
N VAL A 60 1.43 6.87 -0.10
CA VAL A 60 2.56 6.03 -0.54
C VAL A 60 3.93 6.59 -0.13
N LEU A 61 3.97 7.71 0.61
CA LEU A 61 5.21 8.25 1.16
C LEU A 61 6.02 7.24 1.99
N PRO A 62 5.41 6.37 2.83
CA PRO A 62 6.14 5.30 3.52
C PRO A 62 6.92 4.35 2.62
N LEU A 63 6.57 4.27 1.33
CA LEU A 63 7.26 3.42 0.37
C LEU A 63 8.56 4.06 -0.15
N LEU A 64 8.91 5.29 0.26
CA LEU A 64 10.19 5.92 -0.02
C LEU A 64 11.22 5.58 1.08
N PRO A 65 12.53 5.61 0.75
CA PRO A 65 13.58 5.70 1.76
C PRO A 65 13.29 6.84 2.74
N LYS A 66 13.57 6.66 4.04
CA LYS A 66 13.23 7.64 5.08
C LYS A 66 13.79 9.03 4.76
N GLU A 67 14.99 9.09 4.17
CA GLU A 67 15.70 10.30 3.80
C GLU A 67 14.96 11.09 2.72
N GLN A 68 14.20 10.40 1.88
CA GLN A 68 13.47 10.98 0.74
C GLN A 68 12.00 11.30 1.07
N ILE A 69 11.48 10.90 2.24
CA ILE A 69 10.07 11.14 2.61
C ILE A 69 9.74 12.63 2.66
N ARG A 70 10.63 13.44 3.25
CA ARG A 70 10.42 14.89 3.37
C ARG A 70 10.42 15.55 1.99
N GLU A 71 11.36 15.19 1.13
CA GLU A 71 11.40 15.66 -0.26
C GLU A 71 10.16 15.23 -1.03
N GLY A 72 9.74 13.96 -0.90
CA GLY A 72 8.51 13.45 -1.52
C GLY A 72 7.27 14.22 -1.08
N PHE A 73 7.20 14.63 0.19
CA PHE A 73 6.11 15.47 0.68
C PHE A 73 6.14 16.89 0.07
N GLU A 74 7.32 17.47 -0.13
CA GLU A 74 7.45 18.74 -0.87
C GLU A 74 6.96 18.61 -2.32
N GLN A 75 7.31 17.51 -3.02
CA GLN A 75 6.81 17.23 -4.37
C GLN A 75 5.29 17.17 -4.44
N ILE A 76 4.63 16.62 -3.40
CA ILE A 76 3.17 16.59 -3.31
C ILE A 76 2.59 18.00 -3.15
N LYS A 77 3.21 18.85 -2.32
CA LYS A 77 2.77 20.25 -2.18
C LYS A 77 2.95 21.04 -3.48
N ILE A 78 4.02 20.80 -4.23
CA ILE A 78 4.25 21.41 -5.56
C ILE A 78 3.17 20.93 -6.53
N TYR A 79 2.93 19.62 -6.61
CA TYR A 79 1.84 19.05 -7.43
C TYR A 79 0.50 19.71 -7.09
N ALA A 80 0.18 19.84 -5.79
CA ALA A 80 -1.08 20.43 -5.34
C ALA A 80 -1.23 21.88 -5.79
N ARG A 81 -0.17 22.71 -5.66
CA ARG A 81 -0.16 24.10 -6.11
C ARG A 81 -0.35 24.22 -7.62
N ASN A 82 0.40 23.43 -8.39
CA ASN A 82 0.35 23.47 -9.86
C ASN A 82 -1.00 23.01 -10.43
N ASN A 83 -1.74 22.19 -9.67
CA ASN A 83 -3.00 21.60 -10.11
C ASN A 83 -4.24 22.14 -9.36
N GLY A 84 -4.09 23.23 -8.60
CA GLY A 84 -5.20 23.87 -7.88
C GLY A 84 -5.85 23.00 -6.79
N ALA A 85 -5.12 22.06 -6.20
CA ALA A 85 -5.62 21.21 -5.12
C ALA A 85 -5.40 21.86 -3.75
N LEU A 86 -6.47 22.28 -3.09
CA LEU A 86 -6.45 23.04 -1.84
C LEU A 86 -6.65 22.13 -0.62
N LEU A 87 -5.54 21.69 -0.02
CA LEU A 87 -5.52 20.84 1.19
C LEU A 87 -4.66 21.42 2.33
N PRO A 88 -4.74 22.74 2.66
CA PRO A 88 -3.80 23.39 3.58
C PRO A 88 -3.81 22.79 4.98
N ARG A 89 -4.99 22.56 5.59
CA ARG A 89 -5.09 21.98 6.94
C ARG A 89 -4.53 20.55 6.99
N PHE A 90 -4.72 19.80 5.90
CA PHE A 90 -4.18 18.45 5.78
C PHE A 90 -2.65 18.46 5.66
N PHE A 91 -2.08 19.36 4.85
CA PHE A 91 -0.64 19.49 4.73
C PHE A 91 0.03 20.00 6.01
N THR A 92 -0.61 20.93 6.73
CA THR A 92 -0.16 21.37 8.05
C THR A 92 -0.15 20.22 9.04
N TYR A 93 -1.25 19.44 9.10
CA TYR A 93 -1.31 18.23 9.94
C TYR A 93 -0.20 17.23 9.59
N PHE A 94 0.00 16.95 8.30
CA PHE A 94 0.98 15.96 7.89
C PHE A 94 2.39 16.38 8.31
N SER A 95 2.74 17.63 8.05
CA SER A 95 4.03 18.21 8.45
C SER A 95 4.21 18.21 9.96
N SER A 96 3.16 18.55 10.71
CA SER A 96 3.25 18.72 12.16
C SER A 96 3.18 17.41 12.93
N PHE A 97 2.72 16.30 12.34
CA PHE A 97 2.60 15.01 13.03
C PHE A 97 3.53 13.95 12.43
N TRP A 98 3.42 13.68 11.13
CA TRP A 98 4.11 12.56 10.47
C TRP A 98 5.58 12.85 10.15
N LEU A 99 5.96 14.13 10.00
CA LEU A 99 7.34 14.54 9.71
C LEU A 99 8.15 14.94 10.95
N ARG A 100 7.67 14.62 12.15
CA ARG A 100 8.49 14.69 13.37
C ARG A 100 9.44 13.49 13.41
N GLU A 101 10.69 13.70 13.82
CA GLU A 101 11.73 12.66 13.82
C GLU A 101 11.28 11.34 14.46
N ASN A 102 10.68 11.42 15.65
CA ASN A 102 10.22 10.24 16.40
C ASN A 102 9.13 9.41 15.69
N VAL A 103 8.36 10.02 14.79
CA VAL A 103 7.33 9.34 13.98
C VAL A 103 7.91 8.92 12.64
N LEU A 104 8.72 9.78 12.02
CA LEU A 104 9.34 9.59 10.72
C LEU A 104 10.27 8.37 10.70
N GLU A 105 11.02 8.14 11.78
CA GLU A 105 11.88 6.96 11.95
C GLU A 105 11.13 5.63 11.73
N ASN A 106 9.88 5.57 12.19
CA ASN A 106 9.05 4.38 12.10
C ASN A 106 8.16 4.37 10.84
N LEU A 107 8.11 5.46 10.09
CA LEU A 107 7.16 5.64 9.00
C LEU A 107 7.58 4.87 7.74
N SER A 108 8.87 4.85 7.42
CA SER A 108 9.36 4.19 6.19
C SER A 108 9.22 2.67 6.30
N VAL A 109 8.54 2.09 5.32
CA VAL A 109 8.46 0.64 5.09
C VAL A 109 9.23 0.23 3.83
N PHE A 110 10.14 1.08 3.38
CA PHE A 110 10.93 0.85 2.18
C PHE A 110 11.88 -0.33 2.36
N GLY A 111 11.89 -1.24 1.38
CA GLY A 111 12.69 -2.47 1.47
C GLY A 111 12.23 -3.45 2.55
N GLN A 112 11.17 -3.15 3.29
CA GLN A 112 10.62 -4.08 4.27
C GLN A 112 9.87 -5.20 3.57
N TYR A 113 10.21 -6.43 3.95
CA TYR A 113 9.55 -7.63 3.46
C TYR A 113 8.08 -7.70 3.92
N ARG A 114 7.81 -7.28 5.17
CA ARG A 114 6.45 -7.12 5.70
C ARG A 114 6.11 -5.65 5.90
N ARG A 115 4.97 -5.22 5.37
CA ARG A 115 4.54 -3.81 5.40
C ARG A 115 3.22 -3.59 6.15
N THR A 116 2.48 -4.67 6.40
CA THR A 116 1.21 -4.66 7.14
C THR A 116 1.24 -5.70 8.25
N ASN A 117 0.35 -5.57 9.24
CA ASN A 117 0.19 -6.52 10.33
C ASN A 117 -1.00 -7.49 10.10
N ASN A 118 -1.46 -7.64 8.86
CA ASN A 118 -2.66 -8.39 8.50
C ASN A 118 -2.64 -9.85 8.94
N ASN A 119 -1.47 -10.48 8.95
CA ASN A 119 -1.34 -11.88 9.40
C ASN A 119 -1.73 -12.02 10.89
N ILE A 120 -1.36 -11.05 11.71
CA ILE A 120 -1.69 -11.00 13.14
C ILE A 120 -3.17 -10.66 13.31
N GLU A 121 -3.69 -9.66 12.60
CA GLU A 121 -5.12 -9.30 12.66
C GLU A 121 -6.02 -10.46 12.21
N SER A 122 -5.65 -11.14 11.12
CA SER A 122 -6.39 -12.30 10.62
C SER A 122 -6.34 -13.47 11.61
N PHE A 123 -5.22 -13.65 12.32
CA PHE A 123 -5.13 -14.65 13.39
C PHE A 123 -6.04 -14.28 14.55
N HIS A 124 -6.02 -13.03 15.01
CA HIS A 124 -6.89 -12.54 16.09
C HIS A 124 -8.38 -12.66 15.71
N SER A 125 -8.74 -12.32 14.48
CA SER A 125 -10.11 -12.43 13.96
C SER A 125 -10.57 -13.89 13.94
N ASN A 126 -9.73 -14.81 13.43
CA ASN A 126 -10.02 -16.24 13.44
C ASN A 126 -10.17 -16.77 14.87
N LEU A 127 -9.30 -16.34 15.78
CA LEU A 127 -9.36 -16.75 17.18
C LEU A 127 -10.65 -16.26 17.85
N LYS A 128 -11.05 -15.00 17.61
CA LYS A 128 -12.31 -14.43 18.09
C LYS A 128 -13.52 -15.20 17.56
N GLN A 129 -13.53 -15.54 16.27
CA GLN A 129 -14.56 -16.38 15.67
C GLN A 129 -14.58 -17.79 16.27
N THR A 130 -13.41 -18.35 16.57
CA THR A 130 -13.27 -19.69 17.17
C THR A 130 -13.85 -19.72 18.58
N PHE A 131 -13.67 -18.66 19.38
CA PHE A 131 -14.23 -18.60 20.74
C PHE A 131 -15.75 -18.50 20.76
N GLN A 132 -16.40 -17.93 19.74
CA GLN A 132 -17.86 -17.81 19.59
C GLN A 132 -18.61 -17.07 20.72
N VAL A 133 -17.91 -16.65 21.79
CA VAL A 133 -18.44 -15.92 22.93
C VAL A 133 -17.53 -14.73 23.27
N ASN A 134 -18.11 -13.65 23.78
CA ASN A 134 -17.37 -12.43 24.11
C ASN A 134 -16.48 -12.58 25.35
N HIS A 135 -16.87 -13.46 26.29
CA HIS A 135 -16.18 -13.70 27.55
C HIS A 135 -16.02 -15.20 27.80
N PRO A 136 -15.15 -15.89 27.04
CA PRO A 136 -14.88 -17.30 27.27
C PRO A 136 -14.20 -17.48 28.63
N ASN A 137 -14.59 -18.52 29.37
CA ASN A 137 -13.87 -18.90 30.58
C ASN A 137 -12.49 -19.48 30.22
N LEU A 138 -11.59 -19.55 31.21
CA LEU A 138 -10.21 -20.00 31.01
C LEU A 138 -10.11 -21.36 30.31
N TRP A 139 -10.97 -22.31 30.63
CA TRP A 139 -10.93 -23.66 30.05
C TRP A 139 -11.28 -23.66 28.57
N ILE A 140 -12.30 -22.90 28.17
CA ILE A 140 -12.68 -22.69 26.77
C ILE A 140 -11.52 -22.04 26.01
N VAL A 141 -10.89 -21.02 26.59
CA VAL A 141 -9.72 -20.37 25.99
C VAL A 141 -8.59 -21.37 25.77
N LEU A 142 -8.21 -22.14 26.80
CA LEU A 142 -7.13 -23.11 26.73
C LEU A 142 -7.41 -24.21 25.70
N GLU A 143 -8.64 -24.73 25.65
CA GLU A 143 -9.03 -25.76 24.69
C GLU A 143 -8.91 -25.26 23.24
N HIS A 144 -9.43 -24.07 22.96
CA HIS A 144 -9.35 -23.48 21.61
C HIS A 144 -7.92 -23.10 21.22
N LEU A 145 -7.11 -22.59 22.15
CA LEU A 145 -5.69 -22.32 21.89
C LEU A 145 -4.93 -23.63 21.61
N HIS A 146 -5.20 -24.69 22.37
CA HIS A 146 -4.60 -26.00 22.14
C HIS A 146 -4.99 -26.55 20.76
N LYS A 147 -6.28 -26.54 20.40
CA LYS A 147 -6.74 -26.97 19.07
C LYS A 147 -6.13 -26.15 17.94
N THR A 148 -6.01 -24.83 18.13
CA THR A 148 -5.37 -23.93 17.17
C THR A 148 -3.89 -24.27 17.01
N SER A 149 -3.16 -24.44 18.11
CA SER A 149 -1.76 -24.85 18.12
C SER A 149 -1.55 -26.17 17.37
N MET A 150 -2.38 -27.18 17.62
CA MET A 150 -2.29 -28.48 16.92
C MET A 150 -2.46 -28.35 15.40
N LYS A 151 -3.41 -27.51 14.94
CA LYS A 151 -3.56 -27.23 13.49
C LYS A 151 -2.29 -26.61 12.89
N TYR A 152 -1.67 -25.65 13.58
CA TYR A 152 -0.43 -25.03 13.10
C TYR A 152 0.74 -26.00 13.06
N HIS A 153 0.87 -26.91 14.04
CA HIS A 153 1.90 -27.95 14.01
C HIS A 153 1.75 -28.87 12.79
N ILE A 154 0.52 -29.25 12.45
CA ILE A 154 0.25 -30.04 11.24
C ILE A 154 0.68 -29.28 9.99
N VAL A 155 0.33 -27.99 9.87
CA VAL A 155 0.72 -27.16 8.73
C VAL A 155 2.24 -27.02 8.63
N ILE A 156 2.93 -26.77 9.75
CA ILE A 156 4.40 -26.67 9.78
C ILE A 156 5.05 -27.97 9.30
N ASN A 157 4.56 -29.12 9.78
CA ASN A 157 5.06 -30.42 9.35
C ASN A 157 4.82 -30.68 7.86
N GLN A 158 3.65 -30.29 7.33
CA GLN A 158 3.35 -30.40 5.91
C GLN A 158 4.31 -29.55 5.07
N LEU A 159 4.59 -28.31 5.49
CA LEU A 159 5.54 -27.42 4.83
C LEU A 159 6.97 -27.99 4.89
N ALA A 160 7.37 -28.57 6.03
CA ALA A 160 8.67 -29.21 6.17
C ALA A 160 8.86 -30.40 5.22
N CYS A 161 7.77 -31.10 4.88
CA CYS A 161 7.75 -32.16 3.88
C CYS A 161 7.67 -31.65 2.42
N GLY A 162 7.73 -30.33 2.19
CA GLY A 162 7.66 -29.73 0.85
C GLY A 162 6.26 -29.59 0.27
N ASN A 163 5.21 -29.81 1.07
CA ASN A 163 3.85 -29.56 0.59
C ASN A 163 3.61 -28.05 0.47
N GLN A 164 2.82 -27.64 -0.52
CA GLN A 164 2.50 -26.24 -0.73
C GLN A 164 1.51 -25.71 0.30
N VAL A 165 1.58 -24.40 0.55
CA VAL A 165 0.64 -23.68 1.41
C VAL A 165 -0.77 -23.82 0.86
N THR A 166 -1.73 -24.18 1.72
CA THR A 166 -3.12 -24.48 1.33
C THR A 166 -3.87 -23.27 0.78
N ARG A 167 -3.41 -22.05 1.08
CA ARG A 167 -4.07 -20.80 0.70
C ARG A 167 -3.24 -20.03 -0.32
N SER A 168 -3.71 -20.00 -1.56
CA SER A 168 -3.11 -19.19 -2.61
C SER A 168 -3.35 -17.69 -2.38
N VAL A 169 -2.34 -16.87 -2.70
CA VAL A 169 -2.46 -15.41 -2.67
C VAL A 169 -3.21 -14.94 -3.92
N LYS A 170 -4.20 -14.06 -3.74
CA LYS A 170 -4.93 -13.48 -4.88
C LYS A 170 -3.96 -12.67 -5.75
N MET A 171 -4.03 -12.88 -7.07
CA MET A 171 -3.14 -12.25 -8.05
C MET A 171 -3.04 -10.72 -7.93
N LYS A 172 -4.14 -10.03 -7.59
CA LYS A 172 -4.13 -8.56 -7.41
C LYS A 172 -3.12 -8.06 -6.37
N TYR A 173 -2.84 -8.84 -5.32
CA TYR A 173 -1.86 -8.45 -4.30
C TYR A 173 -0.42 -8.74 -4.74
N ILE A 174 -0.23 -9.83 -5.50
CA ILE A 174 1.05 -10.16 -6.14
C ILE A 174 1.44 -9.02 -7.09
N LEU A 175 0.52 -8.62 -7.97
CA LEU A 175 0.74 -7.52 -8.92
C LEU A 175 1.01 -6.18 -8.23
N ASN A 176 0.32 -5.89 -7.12
CA ASN A 176 0.57 -4.67 -6.36
C ASN A 176 1.96 -4.67 -5.71
N SER A 177 2.36 -5.81 -5.12
CA SER A 177 3.67 -5.97 -4.50
C SER A 177 4.78 -5.85 -5.55
N LEU A 178 4.59 -6.48 -6.71
CA LEU A 178 5.50 -6.38 -7.85
C LEU A 178 5.62 -4.95 -8.37
N ARG A 179 4.51 -4.21 -8.47
CA ARG A 179 4.54 -2.78 -8.84
C ARG A 179 5.43 -1.99 -7.90
N ILE A 180 5.20 -2.12 -6.60
CA ILE A 180 5.97 -1.38 -5.60
C ILE A 180 7.45 -1.80 -5.63
N LYS A 181 7.74 -3.10 -5.78
CA LYS A 181 9.11 -3.61 -5.92
C LYS A 181 9.81 -3.00 -7.14
N ASN A 182 9.17 -3.04 -8.31
CA ASN A 182 9.74 -2.52 -9.55
C ASN A 182 9.97 -1.00 -9.49
N SER A 183 9.00 -0.23 -9.00
CA SER A 183 9.17 1.21 -8.82
C SER A 183 10.27 1.53 -7.79
N SER A 184 10.40 0.72 -6.74
CA SER A 184 11.47 0.89 -5.73
C SER A 184 12.85 0.62 -6.32
N LEU A 185 13.00 -0.40 -7.17
CA LEU A 185 14.24 -0.69 -7.89
C LEU A 185 14.60 0.44 -8.85
N LYS A 186 13.63 0.94 -9.63
CA LYS A 186 13.83 2.07 -10.55
C LYS A 186 14.28 3.34 -9.83
N LEU A 187 13.69 3.63 -8.67
CA LEU A 187 14.08 4.76 -7.83
C LEU A 187 15.51 4.61 -7.29
N ARG A 188 15.87 3.42 -6.79
CA ARG A 188 17.25 3.13 -6.33
C ARG A 188 18.27 3.28 -7.45
N ALA A 189 17.92 2.87 -8.67
CA ALA A 189 18.76 3.00 -9.85
C ALA A 189 18.83 4.44 -10.40
N GLY A 190 18.08 5.40 -9.83
CA GLY A 190 18.01 6.77 -10.33
C GLY A 190 17.31 6.93 -11.69
N THR A 191 16.62 5.88 -12.16
CA THR A 191 15.92 5.90 -13.47
C THR A 191 14.58 6.61 -13.44
N ILE A 192 14.03 6.82 -12.24
CA ILE A 192 12.82 7.62 -12.02
C ILE A 192 13.06 8.56 -10.85
N THR A 193 12.43 9.73 -10.91
CA THR A 193 12.38 10.72 -9.85
C THR A 193 11.44 10.30 -8.72
N ILE A 194 11.54 10.97 -7.57
CA ILE A 194 10.61 10.77 -6.44
C ILE A 194 9.17 11.08 -6.85
N SER A 195 8.94 12.11 -7.65
CA SER A 195 7.60 12.47 -8.14
C SER A 195 7.00 11.34 -9.01
N GLU A 196 7.78 10.79 -9.94
CA GLU A 196 7.36 9.67 -10.76
C GLU A 196 7.10 8.41 -9.94
N PHE A 197 7.94 8.12 -8.94
CA PHE A 197 7.71 7.03 -8.01
C PHE A 197 6.37 7.18 -7.28
N LEU A 198 6.08 8.37 -6.74
CA LEU A 198 4.82 8.65 -6.02
C LEU A 198 3.61 8.46 -6.93
N LEU A 199 3.69 8.91 -8.19
CA LEU A 199 2.62 8.73 -9.19
C LEU A 199 2.42 7.26 -9.54
N GLN A 200 3.50 6.51 -9.83
CA GLN A 200 3.42 5.07 -10.15
C GLN A 200 2.83 4.26 -8.99
N CYS A 201 3.25 4.57 -7.76
CA CYS A 201 2.79 3.86 -6.56
C CYS A 201 1.39 4.29 -6.10
N SER A 202 0.88 5.46 -6.50
CA SER A 202 -0.43 6.02 -6.09
C SER A 202 -1.65 5.11 -6.33
N HIS A 203 -1.51 4.11 -7.21
CA HIS A 203 -2.54 3.11 -7.48
C HIS A 203 -2.60 1.96 -6.48
N SER A 204 -1.61 1.87 -5.59
CA SER A 204 -1.50 0.76 -4.63
C SER A 204 -2.53 0.80 -3.51
N THR A 205 -3.02 2.00 -3.16
CA THR A 205 -3.98 2.23 -2.06
C THR A 205 -5.38 2.61 -2.56
N ASN A 206 -5.58 2.70 -3.89
CA ASN A 206 -6.78 3.28 -4.50
C ASN A 206 -8.07 2.56 -4.13
N GLY A 207 -8.04 1.22 -4.10
CA GLY A 207 -9.21 0.41 -3.79
C GLY A 207 -9.69 0.61 -2.36
N TYR A 208 -8.78 0.82 -1.41
CA TYR A 208 -9.13 1.15 -0.03
C TYR A 208 -9.66 2.58 0.09
N LEU A 209 -8.88 3.57 -0.34
CA LEU A 209 -9.26 4.99 -0.22
C LEU A 209 -10.59 5.32 -0.91
N THR A 210 -10.85 4.74 -2.08
CA THR A 210 -12.12 4.96 -2.80
C THR A 210 -13.31 4.39 -2.04
N ARG A 211 -13.18 3.22 -1.38
CA ARG A 211 -14.26 2.63 -0.58
C ARG A 211 -14.58 3.50 0.64
N GLU A 212 -13.56 3.94 1.36
CA GLU A 212 -13.74 4.76 2.56
C GLU A 212 -14.36 6.14 2.25
N LEU A 213 -13.90 6.81 1.18
CA LEU A 213 -14.47 8.08 0.73
C LEU A 213 -15.93 7.94 0.24
N ASN A 214 -16.31 6.73 -0.22
CA ASN A 214 -17.68 6.45 -0.61
C ASN A 214 -18.58 6.21 0.60
N TRP A 215 -18.07 5.57 1.65
CA TRP A 215 -18.80 5.28 2.88
C TRP A 215 -19.15 6.54 3.69
N THR A 216 -18.25 7.51 3.77
CA THR A 216 -18.46 8.72 4.59
C THR A 216 -19.38 9.76 3.94
N GLY A 217 -20.05 9.42 2.85
CA GLY A 217 -21.02 10.28 2.16
C GLY A 217 -22.41 10.27 2.81
N ASN A 218 -22.50 10.28 4.14
CA ASN A 218 -23.76 10.57 4.81
C ASN A 218 -23.84 12.11 4.97
N ASP A 219 -24.76 12.72 4.22
CA ASP A 219 -24.85 14.14 3.87
C ASP A 219 -25.24 15.07 5.04
N ASN A 220 -24.50 15.10 6.16
CA ASN A 220 -24.81 16.04 7.26
C ASN A 220 -23.56 16.54 8.01
N LEU A 221 -22.60 17.16 7.32
CA LEU A 221 -21.60 18.02 7.97
C LEU A 221 -21.69 19.44 7.37
N PRO A 222 -21.77 20.48 8.23
CA PRO A 222 -22.01 21.84 7.78
C PRO A 222 -20.90 22.35 6.86
N ILE A 223 -21.32 23.05 5.82
CA ILE A 223 -20.49 23.72 4.83
C ILE A 223 -19.55 24.69 5.56
N ILE A 224 -18.24 24.54 5.39
CA ILE A 224 -17.28 25.59 5.75
C ILE A 224 -17.16 26.51 4.52
N PRO A 225 -17.57 27.78 4.60
CA PRO A 225 -17.50 28.68 3.45
C PRO A 225 -16.05 28.92 3.01
N GLU A 226 -15.88 29.00 1.68
CA GLU A 226 -14.64 29.36 0.99
C GLU A 226 -14.05 30.65 1.56
N ILE A 227 -12.82 30.60 2.06
CA ILE A 227 -12.04 31.81 2.33
C ILE A 227 -11.48 32.27 1.00
N ILE A 228 -12.10 33.30 0.44
CA ILE A 228 -11.60 34.12 -0.67
C ILE A 228 -10.25 34.69 -0.23
N ALA A 229 -9.22 34.46 -1.05
CA ALA A 229 -7.88 34.97 -0.81
C ALA A 229 -7.82 36.48 -1.09
N GLU A 230 -7.40 37.27 -0.10
CA GLU A 230 -6.89 38.63 -0.28
C GLU A 230 -5.50 38.78 0.38
N PRO A 231 -4.65 39.69 -0.11
CA PRO A 231 -3.21 39.50 -0.16
C PRO A 231 -2.48 39.86 1.14
N LEU A 232 -1.31 39.23 1.30
CA LEU A 232 -0.36 39.35 2.40
C LEU A 232 -0.11 40.79 2.89
N GLY A 233 -0.37 41.03 4.17
CA GLY A 233 0.04 42.23 4.91
C GLY A 233 0.23 41.97 6.40
N ASN A 234 1.49 41.73 6.79
CA ASN A 234 2.10 41.77 8.13
C ASN A 234 1.56 40.90 9.30
N PRO A 235 2.46 40.45 10.21
CA PRO A 235 2.16 39.39 11.16
C PRO A 235 1.45 39.95 12.40
N VAL A 236 0.21 39.54 12.64
CA VAL A 236 -0.47 39.79 13.92
C VAL A 236 -0.43 38.51 14.74
N ASN A 237 0.20 38.64 15.90
CA ASN A 237 0.39 37.64 16.94
C ASN A 237 -0.97 37.11 17.44
N PHE A 238 -1.32 35.86 17.12
CA PHE A 238 -2.49 35.20 17.70
C PHE A 238 -2.05 34.32 18.87
N GLY A 239 -2.37 34.81 20.06
CA GLY A 239 -2.13 34.15 21.33
C GLY A 239 -2.81 32.78 21.42
N ILE A 240 -2.14 31.90 22.17
CA ILE A 240 -2.59 30.57 22.55
C ILE A 240 -3.89 30.73 23.34
N VAL A 241 -5.00 30.24 22.78
CA VAL A 241 -6.24 29.99 23.54
C VAL A 241 -6.37 28.49 23.71
N ALA A 242 -6.33 28.03 24.96
CA ALA A 242 -6.53 26.63 25.32
C ALA A 242 -7.98 26.22 25.06
N GLU A 243 -8.20 25.08 24.39
CA GLU A 243 -9.53 24.45 24.27
C GLU A 243 -9.85 23.70 25.57
N PRO A 244 -11.11 23.73 26.06
CA PRO A 244 -11.51 23.07 27.30
C PRO A 244 -11.67 21.55 27.13
N ASP A 245 -11.27 20.81 28.16
CA ASP A 245 -11.42 19.35 28.27
C ASP A 245 -12.91 18.94 28.24
N ILE A 246 -13.33 18.26 27.16
CA ILE A 246 -14.63 17.60 27.08
C ILE A 246 -14.42 16.12 27.47
N LEU A 247 -14.83 15.78 28.69
CA LEU A 247 -14.98 14.39 29.14
C LEU A 247 -16.13 13.73 28.35
N ILE A 248 -15.81 12.74 27.53
CA ILE A 248 -16.80 11.94 26.78
C ILE A 248 -16.92 10.58 27.47
N GLU A 249 -18.08 10.32 28.08
CA GLU A 249 -18.44 8.99 28.59
C GLU A 249 -18.63 7.98 27.44
N PRO A 250 -18.36 6.68 27.66
CA PRO A 250 -18.35 5.68 26.60
C PRO A 250 -19.77 5.31 26.18
N ARG A 251 -20.19 5.71 24.97
CA ARG A 251 -21.38 5.15 24.33
C ARG A 251 -21.03 3.83 23.64
N GLU A 252 -21.68 2.76 24.09
CA GLU A 252 -21.70 1.45 23.42
C GLU A 252 -22.13 1.63 21.96
N ARG A 253 -21.24 1.27 21.02
CA ARG A 253 -21.57 1.23 19.59
C ARG A 253 -22.03 -0.17 19.24
N GLU A 254 -23.32 -0.32 18.96
CA GLU A 254 -23.83 -1.49 18.25
C GLU A 254 -23.13 -1.60 16.89
N ASN A 255 -22.52 -2.76 16.66
CA ASN A 255 -21.82 -3.12 15.43
C ASN A 255 -22.83 -3.38 14.31
N ILE A 256 -23.12 -2.36 13.50
CA ILE A 256 -23.74 -2.56 12.19
C ILE A 256 -22.88 -1.82 11.14
N GLY A 257 -21.80 -2.48 10.73
CA GLY A 257 -20.97 -2.11 9.59
C GLY A 257 -20.64 -3.37 8.77
N PRO A 258 -20.40 -3.26 7.45
CA PRO A 258 -20.20 -4.42 6.58
C PRO A 258 -18.93 -5.18 6.97
N GLU A 259 -18.95 -6.49 6.72
CA GLU A 259 -17.88 -7.45 7.03
C GLU A 259 -16.54 -7.06 6.37
N TRP A 260 -15.61 -6.53 7.17
CA TRP A 260 -14.28 -6.12 6.75
C TRP A 260 -13.41 -7.34 6.40
N ARG A 261 -12.80 -7.38 5.21
CA ARG A 261 -11.82 -8.43 4.87
C ARG A 261 -10.41 -7.86 4.71
N GLU A 262 -9.63 -8.02 5.78
CA GLU A 262 -8.19 -7.75 5.91
C GLU A 262 -7.32 -8.47 4.88
N GLU A 263 -7.89 -9.41 4.12
CA GLU A 263 -7.23 -10.08 2.99
C GLU A 263 -6.69 -9.10 1.95
N ASP A 264 -7.14 -7.83 1.96
CA ASP A 264 -6.80 -6.77 1.02
C ASP A 264 -5.34 -6.25 1.01
N PHE A 265 -4.47 -6.72 1.90
CA PHE A 265 -3.05 -6.30 1.92
C PHE A 265 -2.05 -7.44 2.21
N ILE A 266 -2.38 -8.66 1.79
CA ILE A 266 -1.48 -9.83 1.88
C ILE A 266 -0.27 -9.64 0.95
N LEU A 267 0.95 -9.73 1.46
CA LEU A 267 2.14 -9.85 0.62
C LEU A 267 2.39 -11.33 0.28
N PRO A 268 2.87 -11.68 -0.95
CA PRO A 268 3.33 -13.04 -1.27
C PRO A 268 4.35 -13.56 -0.26
N GLU A 269 5.05 -12.60 0.29
CA GLU A 269 6.13 -12.69 1.24
C GLU A 269 5.61 -13.15 2.63
N ASP A 270 4.37 -12.77 3.00
CA ASP A 270 3.78 -13.13 4.29
C ASP A 270 3.46 -14.61 4.46
N LEU A 271 3.49 -15.39 3.38
CA LEU A 271 3.03 -16.79 3.35
C LEU A 271 4.13 -17.84 3.15
N ASP A 272 5.39 -17.43 2.96
CA ASP A 272 6.44 -18.41 2.69
C ASP A 272 7.70 -18.13 3.51
N SER A 273 7.82 -18.80 4.65
CA SER A 273 9.03 -18.82 5.50
C SER A 273 10.23 -19.46 4.80
N VAL A 274 10.02 -20.26 3.75
CA VAL A 274 11.08 -20.91 2.96
C VAL A 274 11.56 -19.98 1.85
N GLN A 275 10.65 -19.30 1.14
CA GLN A 275 11.05 -18.27 0.17
C GLN A 275 11.78 -17.09 0.84
N ASN A 276 11.38 -16.73 2.06
CA ASN A 276 12.11 -15.80 2.94
C ASN A 276 13.58 -16.19 3.13
N MET A 277 13.80 -17.46 3.48
CA MET A 277 15.14 -17.98 3.76
C MET A 277 15.94 -18.10 2.46
N ILE A 278 15.33 -18.56 1.37
CA ILE A 278 15.95 -18.67 0.05
C ILE A 278 16.34 -17.30 -0.50
N VAL A 279 15.46 -16.29 -0.41
CA VAL A 279 15.78 -14.92 -0.88
C VAL A 279 16.88 -14.30 -0.02
N ALA A 280 16.86 -14.48 1.31
CA ALA A 280 17.92 -13.99 2.19
C ALA A 280 19.27 -14.73 2.01
N ILE A 281 19.25 -15.99 1.57
CA ILE A 281 20.44 -16.75 1.18
C ILE A 281 20.94 -16.26 -0.19
N GLU A 282 20.05 -16.05 -1.15
CA GLU A 282 20.40 -15.60 -2.50
C GLU A 282 20.89 -14.14 -2.51
N GLU A 283 20.33 -13.26 -1.68
CA GLU A 283 20.82 -11.89 -1.51
C GLU A 283 22.23 -11.84 -0.91
N ARG A 284 22.57 -12.76 0.01
CA ARG A 284 23.93 -12.93 0.53
C ARG A 284 24.86 -13.50 -0.54
N ARG A 285 24.43 -14.52 -1.28
CA ARG A 285 25.18 -15.11 -2.40
C ARG A 285 25.48 -14.07 -3.48
N LEU A 286 24.50 -13.26 -3.87
CA LEU A 286 24.66 -12.17 -4.84
C LEU A 286 25.54 -11.03 -4.30
N ALA A 287 25.53 -10.76 -3.00
CA ALA A 287 26.44 -9.79 -2.38
C ALA A 287 27.89 -10.28 -2.40
N ASP A 288 28.12 -11.56 -2.15
CA ASP A 288 29.45 -12.19 -2.23
C ASP A 288 29.94 -12.34 -3.68
N GLU A 289 29.04 -12.65 -4.63
CA GLU A 289 29.33 -12.65 -6.07
C GLU A 289 29.69 -11.25 -6.58
N ARG A 290 29.02 -10.19 -6.08
CA ARG A 290 29.36 -8.79 -6.40
C ARG A 290 30.74 -8.37 -5.92
N GLN A 291 31.23 -8.94 -4.82
CA GLN A 291 32.58 -8.68 -4.32
C GLN A 291 33.67 -9.43 -5.11
N ASN A 292 33.30 -10.47 -5.86
CA ASN A 292 34.21 -11.34 -6.60
C ASN A 292 34.03 -11.30 -8.13
N ILE A 293 33.39 -10.25 -8.68
CA ILE A 293 33.24 -10.13 -10.14
C ILE A 293 34.62 -9.87 -10.77
N PRO A 294 35.13 -10.77 -11.63
CA PRO A 294 36.34 -10.50 -12.39
C PRO A 294 36.05 -9.35 -13.36
N TYR A 295 36.95 -8.37 -13.42
CA TYR A 295 36.84 -7.28 -14.38
C TYR A 295 36.88 -7.85 -15.81
N ALA A 296 35.73 -7.84 -16.48
CA ALA A 296 35.58 -8.14 -17.88
C ALA A 296 35.21 -6.83 -18.61
N PRO A 297 35.99 -6.39 -19.61
CA PRO A 297 35.65 -5.19 -20.36
C PRO A 297 34.35 -5.40 -21.14
N VAL A 298 33.38 -4.51 -20.91
CA VAL A 298 32.08 -4.50 -21.59
C VAL A 298 32.26 -3.81 -22.95
N PRO A 299 31.82 -4.40 -24.07
CA PRO A 299 31.84 -3.73 -25.37
C PRO A 299 30.99 -2.45 -25.34
N ASP A 300 31.48 -1.38 -25.98
CA ASP A 300 30.86 -0.04 -25.99
C ASP A 300 29.45 0.01 -26.60
N VAL A 301 28.98 -1.08 -27.20
CA VAL A 301 27.64 -1.18 -27.78
C VAL A 301 26.96 -2.44 -27.25
N LEU A 302 26.09 -2.24 -26.25
CA LEU A 302 25.13 -3.26 -25.83
C LEU A 302 24.00 -3.33 -26.87
N PRO A 303 23.61 -4.52 -27.36
CA PRO A 303 22.44 -4.65 -28.21
C PRO A 303 21.18 -4.27 -27.41
N GLN A 304 20.37 -3.37 -27.96
CA GLN A 304 19.09 -2.97 -27.38
C GLN A 304 18.16 -4.18 -27.29
N ALA A 305 17.70 -4.49 -26.08
CA ALA A 305 16.72 -5.56 -25.84
C ALA A 305 15.37 -5.18 -26.48
N ALA A 306 14.93 -6.00 -27.45
CA ALA A 306 13.70 -5.84 -28.21
C ALA A 306 12.44 -6.33 -27.43
N ASP A 307 12.32 -6.01 -26.15
CA ASP A 307 11.27 -6.58 -25.27
C ASP A 307 9.94 -5.80 -25.26
N GLU A 308 9.85 -4.66 -25.95
CA GLU A 308 8.65 -3.81 -25.89
C GLU A 308 7.46 -4.29 -26.74
N ASN A 309 7.64 -5.31 -27.59
CA ASN A 309 6.62 -5.71 -28.57
C ASN A 309 5.97 -7.09 -28.31
N MET A 310 6.16 -7.70 -27.14
CA MET A 310 5.63 -9.04 -26.85
C MET A 310 4.20 -9.05 -26.29
N CYS A 311 3.48 -10.14 -26.53
CA CYS A 311 2.14 -10.40 -26.03
C CYS A 311 2.16 -10.66 -24.52
N VAL A 312 1.28 -9.98 -23.79
CA VAL A 312 1.22 -10.05 -22.31
C VAL A 312 0.68 -11.37 -21.76
N VAL A 313 0.20 -12.27 -22.63
CA VAL A 313 -0.38 -13.57 -22.23
C VAL A 313 0.61 -14.70 -22.44
N CYS A 314 1.18 -14.83 -23.64
CA CYS A 314 2.15 -15.90 -23.91
C CYS A 314 3.60 -15.50 -23.66
N LEU A 315 3.93 -14.20 -23.63
CA LEU A 315 5.30 -13.67 -23.51
C LEU A 315 6.28 -14.22 -24.57
N VAL A 316 5.75 -14.70 -25.70
CA VAL A 316 6.52 -15.34 -26.77
C VAL A 316 6.25 -14.68 -28.11
N CYS A 317 4.98 -14.44 -28.44
CA CYS A 317 4.57 -13.89 -29.73
C CYS A 317 4.42 -12.37 -29.65
N GLU A 318 4.58 -11.67 -30.76
CA GLU A 318 4.38 -10.23 -30.82
C GLU A 318 2.91 -9.80 -30.62
N ARG A 319 2.70 -8.60 -30.05
CA ARG A 319 1.38 -8.00 -29.88
C ARG A 319 0.86 -7.48 -31.23
N GLN A 320 -0.14 -8.16 -31.79
CA GLN A 320 -0.69 -7.82 -33.11
C GLN A 320 -2.16 -7.39 -33.05
N ASN A 321 -2.84 -7.50 -31.91
CA ASN A 321 -4.28 -7.23 -31.82
C ASN A 321 -4.64 -6.14 -30.83
N ALA A 322 -5.37 -5.14 -31.32
CA ALA A 322 -6.06 -4.13 -30.53
C ALA A 322 -7.49 -4.59 -30.15
N LEU A 323 -7.87 -4.41 -28.88
CA LEU A 323 -9.14 -4.92 -28.34
C LEU A 323 -10.25 -3.86 -28.35
N ILE A 324 -11.42 -4.15 -28.95
CA ILE A 324 -12.57 -3.24 -29.02
C ILE A 324 -13.54 -3.48 -27.85
N PRO A 325 -13.96 -2.45 -27.09
CA PRO A 325 -13.82 -1.01 -27.37
C PRO A 325 -12.61 -0.32 -26.71
N CYS A 326 -11.82 -1.02 -25.90
CA CYS A 326 -10.80 -0.37 -25.07
C CYS A 326 -9.53 0.12 -25.81
N GLY A 327 -9.31 -0.27 -27.06
CA GLY A 327 -8.19 0.16 -27.92
C GLY A 327 -6.81 -0.44 -27.60
N HIS A 328 -6.66 -1.21 -26.51
CA HIS A 328 -5.34 -1.70 -26.08
C HIS A 328 -4.79 -2.80 -27.00
N GLN A 329 -3.57 -2.60 -27.52
CA GLN A 329 -2.81 -3.59 -28.30
C GLN A 329 -1.89 -4.40 -27.39
N VAL A 330 -2.39 -5.52 -26.86
CA VAL A 330 -1.68 -6.29 -25.81
C VAL A 330 -1.60 -7.79 -26.09
N LEU A 331 -2.35 -8.30 -27.09
CA LEU A 331 -2.43 -9.73 -27.39
C LEU A 331 -1.83 -10.07 -28.76
N CYS A 332 -1.25 -11.27 -28.88
CA CYS A 332 -0.99 -11.91 -30.17
C CYS A 332 -2.27 -12.52 -30.76
N LEU A 333 -2.20 -13.07 -31.97
CA LEU A 333 -3.35 -13.66 -32.68
C LEU A 333 -3.93 -14.89 -31.98
N LEU A 334 -3.08 -15.75 -31.43
CA LEU A 334 -3.55 -16.96 -30.75
C LEU A 334 -4.21 -16.59 -29.41
N CYS A 335 -3.57 -15.71 -28.63
CA CYS A 335 -4.07 -15.31 -27.33
C CYS A 335 -5.36 -14.47 -27.39
N SER A 336 -5.61 -13.71 -28.46
CA SER A 336 -6.88 -12.99 -28.60
C SER A 336 -8.08 -13.92 -28.77
N VAL A 337 -7.89 -15.08 -29.40
CA VAL A 337 -8.92 -16.09 -29.62
C VAL A 337 -9.12 -16.95 -28.38
N THR A 338 -8.04 -17.37 -27.71
CA THR A 338 -8.09 -18.33 -26.61
C THR A 338 -8.41 -17.72 -25.23
N ILE A 339 -8.22 -16.42 -25.04
CA ILE A 339 -8.47 -15.78 -23.74
C ILE A 339 -9.94 -15.87 -23.31
N ASN A 340 -10.16 -16.46 -22.13
CA ASN A 340 -11.46 -16.59 -21.48
C ASN A 340 -11.32 -16.29 -19.98
N PRO A 341 -12.14 -15.40 -19.39
CA PRO A 341 -13.17 -14.58 -20.02
C PRO A 341 -12.59 -13.56 -21.01
N LYS A 342 -13.39 -13.13 -22.01
CA LYS A 342 -13.02 -12.11 -23.02
C LYS A 342 -12.84 -10.72 -22.42
N LYS A 343 -11.80 -10.56 -21.60
CA LYS A 343 -11.43 -9.31 -20.91
C LYS A 343 -10.02 -8.89 -21.30
N CYS A 344 -9.84 -7.59 -21.49
CA CYS A 344 -8.53 -7.00 -21.74
C CYS A 344 -7.62 -7.16 -20.51
N PRO A 345 -6.41 -7.74 -20.62
CA PRO A 345 -5.48 -7.86 -19.49
C PRO A 345 -5.01 -6.54 -18.89
N MET A 346 -5.08 -5.43 -19.64
CA MET A 346 -4.64 -4.10 -19.17
C MET A 346 -5.71 -3.35 -18.39
N CYS A 347 -6.94 -3.29 -18.91
CA CYS A 347 -8.00 -2.46 -18.33
C CYS A 347 -9.16 -3.26 -17.72
N ASN A 348 -9.12 -4.60 -17.84
CA ASN A 348 -10.14 -5.53 -17.34
C ASN A 348 -11.56 -5.32 -17.92
N SER A 349 -11.69 -4.51 -18.97
CA SER A 349 -12.94 -4.32 -19.72
C SER A 349 -13.22 -5.53 -20.60
N TYR A 350 -14.50 -5.90 -20.74
CA TYR A 350 -14.90 -6.88 -21.76
C TYR A 350 -14.64 -6.32 -23.15
N PHE A 351 -14.11 -7.17 -24.04
CA PHE A 351 -13.94 -6.82 -25.45
C PHE A 351 -14.81 -7.73 -26.30
N THR A 352 -15.41 -7.16 -27.34
CA THR A 352 -16.35 -7.87 -28.24
C THR A 352 -15.70 -8.26 -29.56
N ALA A 353 -14.65 -7.55 -29.98
CA ALA A 353 -13.92 -7.79 -31.21
C ALA A 353 -12.44 -7.43 -31.07
N THR A 354 -11.61 -7.92 -31.98
CA THR A 354 -10.18 -7.61 -32.06
C THR A 354 -9.79 -7.18 -33.46
N LEU A 355 -9.02 -6.09 -33.58
CA LEU A 355 -8.46 -5.61 -34.84
C LEU A 355 -6.98 -5.96 -34.91
N ARG A 356 -6.57 -6.59 -36.01
CA ARG A 356 -5.15 -6.87 -36.27
C ARG A 356 -4.46 -5.62 -36.78
N VAL A 357 -3.37 -5.23 -36.13
CA VAL A 357 -2.54 -4.08 -36.47
C VAL A 357 -1.27 -4.60 -37.16
N TYR A 358 -0.97 -4.06 -38.34
CA TYR A 358 0.28 -4.32 -39.05
C TYR A 358 1.22 -3.15 -38.80
N SER A 359 2.41 -3.43 -38.28
CA SER A 359 3.50 -2.47 -38.16
C SER A 359 4.32 -2.51 -39.46
N ASN A 360 4.57 -1.35 -40.08
CA ASN A 360 5.48 -1.22 -41.22
C ASN A 360 6.93 -1.25 -40.78
#